data_AF-R7SU96-F1
#
_entry.id   AF-R7SU96-F1
#
_cell.length_a   1.000
_cell.length_b   1.000
_cell.length_c   1.000
_cell.angle_alpha   90.00
_cell.angle_beta   90.00
_cell.angle_gamma   90.00
#
_symmetry.space_group_name_H-M   'P 1'
#
loop_
_entity.id
_entity.type
_entity.pdbx_description
1 polymer ?
#
loop_
_entity_poly.entity_id
_entity_poly.type
_entity_poly.pdbx_seq_one_letter_code
_entity_poly.pdbx_strand_id
1 'polypeptide(L)'
;MAGSNPALTSPFAPNDRTPITLVELRMRSFSGKIRCKPDWWKKVYDEEIVTKWRQEIVEHDAIMVDKFWGGDKYYDSGEGEKQWPREKISDVQLNCVVDELRYEASQYDEATGIFATAIYQVYESRSLIPADLKNKLLQGIAILENVPEEEKDWHPGSDNQVLDLVHPSLYCLHIGRSHVYRRDVGHTNPIVPLTPEDYFDRRPDLEEIPRFFVSRVYQWIPTDFEVSESGNVRSLAYINNLHPIHHRALYPTISSVLSLFVPLFEKVLSDALNPWPPHVIRPHPYDWYDHVYALQPNWGDFKDRPSEEFDAAYAEWEKYHQWPHIPEPDPFTPPSAADEENRITISLRGRTVQVIVKLANIILTPENPKYPGGSWHVEGMANESIVATGLYYYACENLTESRLDFRAAVGNSDNMNGVSLEYEQNDEQGYRTAFGLQRDSPLNQCLGHIVAEENKCVAFPNVYQHHVDAFELADPTKPGYRKILCFFVVNPFVHILSTSDVPPQQEHWALDELAKAPILGKLPQELYDAVLEYASVGLVSREEAEEDRDKLMQERSQFVVDHNEQVFEVEFNMCEH
;
A
#
# COMPACT_ATOMS: atom_id res chain seq x y z
N MET A 1 29.22 -4.05 19.96
CA MET A 1 28.52 -2.81 19.58
C MET A 1 27.05 -3.17 19.54
N ALA A 2 26.23 -2.61 20.43
CA ALA A 2 24.78 -2.75 20.31
C ALA A 2 24.40 -1.96 19.06
N GLY A 3 24.21 -2.67 17.94
CA GLY A 3 23.85 -2.05 16.66
C GLY A 3 22.48 -1.40 16.82
N SER A 4 22.36 -0.16 16.40
CA SER A 4 21.05 0.46 16.16
C SER A 4 20.22 -0.46 15.28
N ASN A 5 18.96 -0.72 15.66
CA ASN A 5 18.03 -1.47 14.83
C ASN A 5 17.93 -0.80 13.44
N PRO A 6 17.75 -1.57 12.35
CA PRO A 6 17.54 -1.00 11.03
C PRO A 6 16.31 -0.08 11.04
N ALA A 7 16.47 1.15 10.56
CA ALA A 7 15.38 2.12 10.49
C ALA A 7 14.57 1.89 9.21
N LEU A 8 13.39 1.26 9.34
CA LEU A 8 12.42 1.19 8.26
C LEU A 8 11.72 2.54 8.10
N THR A 9 11.57 2.98 6.87
CA THR A 9 10.88 4.21 6.50
C THR A 9 9.43 4.21 7.00
N SER A 10 9.01 5.31 7.64
CA SER A 10 7.65 5.47 8.17
C SER A 10 6.74 6.13 7.13
N PRO A 11 5.48 5.68 6.95
CA PRO A 11 4.49 6.43 6.17
C PRO A 11 4.01 7.72 6.86
N PHE A 12 4.33 7.90 8.14
CA PHE A 12 3.89 9.04 8.96
C PHE A 12 4.98 10.10 9.12
N ALA A 13 6.04 10.03 8.30
CA ALA A 13 7.11 11.01 8.22
C ALA A 13 7.32 11.45 6.75
N PRO A 14 7.82 12.67 6.51
CA PRO A 14 8.30 13.06 5.19
C PRO A 14 9.37 12.07 4.71
N ASN A 15 9.20 11.55 3.50
CA ASN A 15 10.14 10.62 2.89
C ASN A 15 10.78 11.30 1.69
N ASP A 16 12.09 11.49 1.75
CA ASP A 16 12.82 12.13 0.66
C ASP A 16 12.73 11.26 -0.60
N ARG A 17 12.02 11.76 -1.60
CA ARG A 17 11.82 11.06 -2.87
C ARG A 17 11.91 12.04 -4.03
N THR A 18 12.94 11.90 -4.85
CA THR A 18 13.04 12.64 -6.11
C THR A 18 11.89 12.22 -7.03
N PRO A 19 11.17 13.17 -7.67
CA PRO A 19 10.15 12.84 -8.66
C PRO A 19 10.68 12.00 -9.81
N ILE A 20 9.85 11.09 -10.32
CA ILE A 20 10.12 10.26 -11.50
C ILE A 20 9.61 11.01 -12.73
N THR A 21 10.40 11.09 -13.80
CA THR A 21 9.94 11.75 -15.03
C THR A 21 8.76 11.01 -15.66
N LEU A 22 7.88 11.72 -16.38
CA LEU A 22 6.81 11.11 -17.16
C LEU A 22 7.34 10.10 -18.18
N VAL A 23 8.56 10.31 -18.70
CA VAL A 23 9.23 9.39 -19.63
C VAL A 23 9.52 8.06 -18.95
N GLU A 24 10.08 8.10 -17.74
CA GLU A 24 10.36 6.91 -16.97
C GLU A 24 9.08 6.23 -16.44
N LEU A 25 8.08 6.99 -15.99
CA LEU A 25 6.76 6.46 -15.61
C LEU A 25 6.08 5.74 -16.77
N ARG A 26 6.17 6.28 -18.00
CA ARG A 26 5.72 5.59 -19.22
C ARG A 26 6.46 4.27 -19.41
N MET A 27 7.78 4.26 -19.31
CA MET A 27 8.59 3.05 -19.47
C MET A 27 8.19 1.97 -18.46
N ARG A 28 8.04 2.34 -17.18
CA ARG A 28 7.55 1.46 -16.11
C ARG A 28 6.14 0.95 -16.40
N SER A 29 5.23 1.79 -16.90
CA SER A 29 3.87 1.38 -17.28
C SER A 29 3.88 0.28 -18.34
N PHE A 30 4.70 0.41 -19.38
CA PHE A 30 4.83 -0.63 -20.41
C PHE A 30 5.51 -1.90 -19.90
N SER A 31 6.55 -1.77 -19.09
CA SER A 31 7.18 -2.88 -18.37
C SER A 31 6.13 -3.67 -17.57
N GLY A 32 5.29 -2.98 -16.79
CA GLY A 32 4.22 -3.57 -16.01
C GLY A 32 3.17 -4.30 -16.86
N LYS A 33 2.75 -3.71 -17.98
CA LYS A 33 1.82 -4.36 -18.93
C LYS A 33 2.37 -5.67 -19.50
N ILE A 34 3.68 -5.73 -19.76
CA ILE A 34 4.33 -6.98 -20.20
C ILE A 34 4.38 -7.99 -19.05
N ARG A 35 4.73 -7.57 -17.83
CA ARG A 35 4.79 -8.44 -16.64
C ARG A 35 3.42 -9.02 -16.25
N CYS A 36 2.32 -8.39 -16.65
CA CYS A 36 0.97 -8.95 -16.52
C CYS A 36 0.66 -10.08 -17.51
N LYS A 37 1.44 -10.24 -18.59
CA LYS A 37 1.22 -11.31 -19.57
C LYS A 37 1.67 -12.68 -18.98
N PRO A 38 0.95 -13.78 -19.26
CA PRO A 38 1.36 -15.11 -18.82
C PRO A 38 2.76 -15.49 -19.35
N ASP A 39 3.59 -16.10 -18.52
CA ASP A 39 4.95 -16.58 -18.86
C ASP A 39 5.87 -15.49 -19.45
N TRP A 40 5.65 -14.21 -19.14
CA TRP A 40 6.44 -13.10 -19.71
C TRP A 40 7.95 -13.29 -19.50
N TRP A 41 8.37 -13.82 -18.35
CA TRP A 41 9.77 -14.04 -17.99
C TRP A 41 10.47 -15.08 -18.88
N LYS A 42 9.71 -16.00 -19.48
CA LYS A 42 10.23 -16.92 -20.51
C LYS A 42 10.19 -16.28 -21.90
N LYS A 43 9.11 -15.57 -22.18
CA LYS A 43 8.82 -14.98 -23.49
C LYS A 43 9.71 -13.79 -23.85
N VAL A 44 10.32 -13.12 -22.87
CA VAL A 44 11.26 -12.01 -23.11
C VAL A 44 12.53 -12.42 -23.86
N TYR A 45 12.84 -13.72 -23.93
CA TYR A 45 13.97 -14.25 -24.70
C TYR A 45 13.59 -14.72 -26.11
N ASP A 46 12.31 -14.60 -26.49
CA ASP A 46 11.83 -14.87 -27.85
C ASP A 46 11.74 -13.54 -28.63
N GLU A 47 12.65 -13.35 -29.58
CA GLU A 47 12.75 -12.11 -30.34
C GLU A 47 11.52 -11.82 -31.21
N GLU A 48 10.77 -12.83 -31.65
CA GLU A 48 9.51 -12.60 -32.38
C GLU A 48 8.43 -12.04 -31.46
N ILE A 49 8.39 -12.52 -30.21
CA ILE A 49 7.46 -12.03 -29.19
C ILE A 49 7.86 -10.61 -28.76
N VAL A 50 9.15 -10.38 -28.50
CA VAL A 50 9.66 -9.05 -28.14
C VAL A 50 9.40 -8.03 -29.25
N THR A 51 9.55 -8.42 -30.51
CA THR A 51 9.22 -7.55 -31.66
C THR A 51 7.75 -7.15 -31.66
N LYS A 52 6.84 -8.09 -31.38
CA LYS A 52 5.40 -7.80 -31.27
C LYS A 52 5.11 -6.87 -30.09
N TRP A 53 5.72 -7.10 -28.93
CA TRP A 53 5.58 -6.22 -27.78
C TRP A 53 6.08 -4.80 -28.07
N ARG A 54 7.23 -4.64 -28.74
CA ARG A 54 7.72 -3.33 -29.19
C ARG A 54 6.72 -2.63 -30.09
N GLN A 55 6.11 -3.33 -31.04
CA GLN A 55 5.08 -2.77 -31.91
C GLN A 55 3.83 -2.34 -31.11
N GLU A 56 3.32 -3.20 -30.22
CA GLU A 56 2.18 -2.88 -29.34
C GLU A 56 2.46 -1.63 -28.48
N ILE A 57 3.68 -1.49 -27.95
CA ILE A 57 4.12 -0.34 -27.16
C ILE A 57 4.10 0.93 -28.02
N VAL A 58 4.70 0.92 -29.21
CA VAL A 58 4.75 2.09 -30.10
C VAL A 58 3.35 2.53 -30.53
N GLU A 59 2.48 1.59 -30.88
CA GLU A 59 1.09 1.88 -31.27
C GLU A 59 0.30 2.49 -30.10
N HIS A 60 0.41 1.90 -28.91
CA HIS A 60 -0.26 2.42 -27.71
C HIS A 60 0.30 3.78 -27.28
N ASP A 61 1.62 3.97 -27.30
CA ASP A 61 2.26 5.25 -26.96
C ASP A 61 1.82 6.35 -27.91
N ALA A 62 1.77 6.09 -29.22
CA ALA A 62 1.33 7.09 -30.20
C ALA A 62 -0.10 7.59 -29.94
N ILE A 63 -1.01 6.69 -29.54
CA ILE A 63 -2.39 7.05 -29.15
C ILE A 63 -2.39 7.93 -27.90
N MET A 64 -1.57 7.60 -26.90
CA MET A 64 -1.50 8.36 -25.65
C MET A 64 -0.86 9.74 -25.86
N VAL A 65 0.22 9.83 -26.64
CA VAL A 65 0.83 11.11 -27.04
C VAL A 65 -0.19 11.98 -27.77
N ASP A 66 -0.94 11.45 -28.73
CA ASP A 66 -1.99 12.21 -29.43
C ASP A 66 -3.11 12.66 -28.47
N LYS A 67 -3.52 11.82 -27.53
CA LYS A 67 -4.53 12.16 -26.51
C LYS A 67 -4.14 13.38 -25.66
N PHE A 68 -2.89 13.43 -25.20
CA PHE A 68 -2.41 14.47 -24.27
C PHE A 68 -1.78 15.67 -24.98
N TRP A 69 -1.19 15.47 -26.17
CA TRP A 69 -0.36 16.44 -26.88
C TRP A 69 -0.70 16.62 -28.37
N GLY A 70 -1.80 16.03 -28.85
CA GLY A 70 -2.22 16.16 -30.26
C GLY A 70 -2.75 17.55 -30.62
N GLY A 71 -2.48 17.98 -31.85
CA GLY A 71 -2.96 19.26 -32.40
C GLY A 71 -2.44 20.47 -31.63
N ASP A 72 -3.32 21.42 -31.35
CA ASP A 72 -2.95 22.67 -30.66
C ASP A 72 -2.48 22.45 -29.21
N LYS A 73 -2.83 21.30 -28.60
CA LYS A 73 -2.39 20.94 -27.23
C LYS A 73 -0.89 20.71 -27.12
N TYR A 74 -0.19 20.56 -28.25
CA TYR A 74 1.26 20.33 -28.29
C TYR A 74 2.06 21.53 -27.77
N TYR A 75 1.50 22.74 -27.93
CA TYR A 75 2.11 24.01 -27.54
C TYR A 75 1.42 24.63 -26.32
N ASP A 76 0.77 23.79 -25.53
CA ASP A 76 0.05 24.17 -24.33
C ASP A 76 0.43 23.17 -23.22
N SER A 77 1.09 23.68 -22.17
CA SER A 77 1.49 22.87 -21.02
C SER A 77 0.30 22.44 -20.15
N GLY A 78 -0.87 23.03 -20.33
CA GLY A 78 -2.07 22.75 -19.55
C GLY A 78 -1.94 23.15 -18.07
N GLU A 79 -2.95 22.79 -17.28
CA GLU A 79 -3.04 23.02 -15.83
C GLU A 79 -3.03 21.66 -15.08
N GLY A 80 -2.03 20.84 -15.39
CA GLY A 80 -1.80 19.57 -14.70
C GLY A 80 -2.46 18.35 -15.35
N GLU A 81 -3.08 18.49 -16.51
CA GLU A 81 -3.69 17.34 -17.22
C GLU A 81 -2.68 16.51 -18.02
N LYS A 82 -1.43 16.98 -18.16
CA LYS A 82 -0.37 16.32 -18.94
C LYS A 82 0.24 15.17 -18.14
N GLN A 83 -0.35 13.99 -18.28
CA GLN A 83 0.05 12.77 -17.56
C GLN A 83 0.85 11.79 -18.45
N TRP A 84 1.36 12.25 -19.58
CA TRP A 84 2.13 11.44 -20.53
C TRP A 84 3.23 12.28 -21.17
N PRO A 85 4.38 11.71 -21.58
CA PRO A 85 5.41 12.45 -22.28
C PRO A 85 4.92 13.11 -23.57
N ARG A 86 5.48 14.29 -23.88
CA ARG A 86 5.22 15.02 -25.12
C ARG A 86 5.73 14.28 -26.36
N GLU A 87 6.93 13.72 -26.26
CA GLU A 87 7.56 12.99 -27.35
C GLU A 87 7.18 11.50 -27.36
N LYS A 88 7.10 10.94 -28.56
CA LYS A 88 6.89 9.50 -28.75
C LYS A 88 8.07 8.69 -28.20
N ILE A 89 7.80 7.46 -27.80
CA ILE A 89 8.81 6.55 -27.27
C ILE A 89 9.89 6.27 -28.32
N SER A 90 11.15 6.40 -27.91
CA SER A 90 12.31 6.18 -28.77
C SER A 90 12.75 4.71 -28.76
N ASP A 91 13.57 4.32 -29.74
CA ASP A 91 14.20 3.00 -29.73
C ASP A 91 15.14 2.81 -28.52
N VAL A 92 15.75 3.89 -28.02
CA VAL A 92 16.63 3.85 -26.84
C VAL A 92 15.81 3.48 -25.60
N GLN A 93 14.64 4.11 -25.42
CA GLN A 93 13.73 3.79 -24.32
C GLN A 93 13.15 2.39 -24.45
N LEU A 94 12.77 1.96 -25.65
CA LEU A 94 12.31 0.59 -25.90
C LEU A 94 13.38 -0.45 -25.55
N ASN A 95 14.65 -0.18 -25.91
CA ASN A 95 15.77 -1.06 -25.54
C ASN A 95 15.92 -1.14 -24.02
N CYS A 96 15.90 0.00 -23.34
CA CYS A 96 15.99 0.05 -21.88
C CYS A 96 14.87 -0.77 -21.21
N VAL A 97 13.62 -0.66 -21.67
CA VAL A 97 12.49 -1.45 -21.15
C VAL A 97 12.72 -2.96 -21.36
N VAL A 98 13.19 -3.37 -22.55
CA VAL A 98 13.44 -4.79 -22.84
C VAL A 98 14.61 -5.34 -22.02
N ASP A 99 15.68 -4.57 -21.86
CA ASP A 99 16.85 -4.99 -21.09
C ASP A 99 16.54 -5.09 -19.59
N GLU A 100 15.75 -4.16 -19.04
CA GLU A 100 15.19 -4.25 -17.69
C GLU A 100 14.33 -5.52 -17.53
N LEU A 101 13.43 -5.80 -18.48
CA LEU A 101 12.59 -7.01 -18.45
C LEU A 101 13.43 -8.30 -18.49
N ARG A 102 14.52 -8.34 -19.27
CA ARG A 102 15.42 -9.50 -19.30
C ARG A 102 16.17 -9.69 -17.98
N TYR A 103 16.55 -8.61 -17.33
CA TYR A 103 17.14 -8.65 -15.99
C TYR A 103 16.12 -9.18 -14.98
N GLU A 104 14.92 -8.62 -14.94
CA GLU A 104 13.87 -9.03 -14.00
C GLU A 104 13.41 -10.47 -14.22
N ALA A 105 13.37 -10.92 -15.48
CA ALA A 105 13.13 -12.31 -15.82
C ALA A 105 14.21 -13.25 -15.26
N SER A 106 15.48 -12.81 -15.20
CA SER A 106 16.56 -13.58 -14.58
C SER A 106 16.44 -13.69 -13.06
N GLN A 107 15.68 -12.79 -12.43
CA GLN A 107 15.41 -12.78 -10.99
C GLN A 107 14.13 -13.54 -10.61
N TYR A 108 13.41 -14.10 -11.59
CA TYR A 108 12.20 -14.88 -11.36
C TYR A 108 12.51 -16.12 -10.50
N ASP A 109 11.82 -16.27 -9.38
CA ASP A 109 11.97 -17.43 -8.51
C ASP A 109 11.07 -18.57 -9.02
N GLU A 110 11.67 -19.58 -9.65
CA GLU A 110 10.93 -20.74 -10.18
C GLU A 110 10.22 -21.57 -9.10
N ALA A 111 10.73 -21.57 -7.86
CA ALA A 111 10.17 -22.38 -6.79
C ALA A 111 8.89 -21.76 -6.20
N THR A 112 8.83 -20.43 -6.12
CA THR A 112 7.72 -19.69 -5.50
C THR A 112 6.85 -18.93 -6.51
N GLY A 113 7.36 -18.74 -7.73
CA GLY A 113 6.76 -17.89 -8.76
C GLY A 113 6.82 -16.40 -8.46
N ILE A 114 7.63 -15.97 -7.49
CA ILE A 114 7.75 -14.57 -7.07
C ILE A 114 8.61 -13.79 -8.07
N PHE A 115 8.17 -12.58 -8.42
CA PHE A 115 8.93 -11.61 -9.20
C PHE A 115 8.54 -10.16 -8.85
N ALA A 116 9.39 -9.20 -9.22
CA ALA A 116 9.13 -7.77 -8.99
C ALA A 116 8.12 -7.21 -10.01
N THR A 117 7.22 -6.35 -9.54
CA THR A 117 6.34 -5.58 -10.43
C THR A 117 7.08 -4.37 -11.03
N ALA A 118 6.43 -3.60 -11.88
CA ALA A 118 6.98 -2.33 -12.36
C ALA A 118 6.98 -1.21 -11.30
N ILE A 119 6.30 -1.43 -10.17
CA ILE A 119 6.32 -0.53 -9.02
C ILE A 119 7.43 -1.02 -8.09
N TYR A 120 8.42 -0.16 -7.85
CA TYR A 120 9.59 -0.50 -7.04
C TYR A 120 9.16 -0.96 -5.63
N GLN A 121 9.84 -1.97 -5.08
CA GLN A 121 9.54 -2.63 -3.80
C GLN A 121 8.20 -3.38 -3.73
N VAL A 122 7.48 -3.52 -4.85
CA VAL A 122 6.23 -4.30 -4.92
C VAL A 122 6.50 -5.61 -5.64
N TYR A 123 6.17 -6.72 -4.98
CA TYR A 123 6.41 -8.07 -5.47
C TYR A 123 5.11 -8.83 -5.59
N GLU A 124 5.01 -9.70 -6.60
CA GLU A 124 3.82 -10.54 -6.78
C GLU A 124 4.16 -11.98 -7.16
N SER A 125 3.18 -12.87 -6.99
CA SER A 125 3.19 -14.24 -7.53
C SER A 125 1.76 -14.68 -7.84
N ARG A 126 1.58 -15.42 -8.94
CA ARG A 126 0.28 -16.01 -9.34
C ARG A 126 0.15 -17.50 -8.99
N SER A 127 1.21 -18.08 -8.43
CA SER A 127 1.30 -19.53 -8.15
C SER A 127 1.79 -19.82 -6.73
N LEU A 128 1.84 -18.80 -5.86
CA LEU A 128 2.40 -18.92 -4.52
C LEU A 128 1.63 -19.91 -3.65
N ILE A 129 0.29 -19.92 -3.76
CA ILE A 129 -0.60 -20.73 -2.93
C ILE A 129 -1.02 -22.00 -3.69
N PRO A 130 -0.61 -23.20 -3.23
CA PRO A 130 -1.05 -24.46 -3.82
C PRO A 130 -2.57 -24.65 -3.76
N ALA A 131 -3.11 -25.35 -4.76
CA ALA A 131 -4.56 -25.55 -4.91
C ALA A 131 -5.20 -26.27 -3.70
N ASP A 132 -4.50 -27.22 -3.07
CA ASP A 132 -5.01 -27.91 -1.88
C ASP A 132 -5.10 -26.98 -0.67
N LEU A 133 -4.14 -26.07 -0.50
CA LEU A 133 -4.15 -25.06 0.55
C LEU A 133 -5.25 -24.03 0.31
N LYS A 134 -5.42 -23.55 -0.93
CA LYS A 134 -6.56 -22.70 -1.31
C LYS A 134 -7.89 -23.36 -0.99
N ASN A 135 -8.06 -24.64 -1.31
CA ASN A 135 -9.31 -25.37 -1.02
C ASN A 135 -9.58 -25.49 0.48
N LYS A 136 -8.55 -25.72 1.31
CA LYS A 136 -8.68 -25.69 2.78
C LYS A 136 -9.08 -24.30 3.27
N LEU A 137 -8.51 -23.24 2.70
CA LEU A 137 -8.86 -21.86 3.02
C LEU A 137 -10.33 -21.58 2.71
N LEU A 138 -10.79 -21.91 1.50
CA LEU A 138 -12.19 -21.76 1.09
C LEU A 138 -13.16 -22.53 2.01
N GLN A 139 -12.83 -23.77 2.37
CA GLN A 139 -13.65 -24.58 3.29
C GLN A 139 -13.75 -23.96 4.69
N GLY A 140 -12.64 -23.43 5.22
CA GLY A 140 -12.64 -22.77 6.52
C GLY A 140 -13.39 -21.44 6.48
N ILE A 141 -13.18 -20.64 5.44
CA ILE A 141 -13.84 -19.34 5.25
C ILE A 141 -15.35 -19.50 5.05
N ALA A 142 -15.80 -20.57 4.39
CA ALA A 142 -17.23 -20.85 4.21
C ALA A 142 -17.99 -20.94 5.54
N ILE A 143 -17.33 -21.25 6.66
CA ILE A 143 -17.95 -21.25 8.00
C ILE A 143 -18.26 -19.81 8.45
N LEU A 144 -17.39 -18.85 8.11
CA LEU A 144 -17.57 -17.43 8.42
C LEU A 144 -18.58 -16.77 7.47
N GLU A 145 -18.64 -17.22 6.21
CA GLU A 145 -19.53 -16.65 5.19
C GLU A 145 -20.98 -17.12 5.30
N ASN A 146 -21.20 -18.39 5.65
CA ASN A 146 -22.52 -19.02 5.66
C ASN A 146 -23.20 -18.92 7.03
N VAL A 147 -23.21 -17.71 7.58
CA VAL A 147 -24.00 -17.35 8.76
C VAL A 147 -25.38 -16.82 8.35
N PRO A 148 -26.39 -16.81 9.24
CA PRO A 148 -27.66 -16.13 9.01
C PRO A 148 -27.48 -14.67 8.56
N GLU A 149 -28.43 -14.13 7.80
CA GLU A 149 -28.28 -12.78 7.21
C GLU A 149 -28.14 -11.70 8.28
N GLU A 150 -28.85 -11.87 9.40
CA GLU A 150 -28.79 -11.02 10.59
C GLU A 150 -27.43 -11.07 11.33
N GLU A 151 -26.62 -12.11 11.09
CA GLU A 151 -25.27 -12.27 11.66
C GLU A 151 -24.17 -11.81 10.70
N LYS A 152 -24.50 -11.44 9.46
CA LYS A 152 -23.52 -10.93 8.50
C LYS A 152 -23.04 -9.55 8.90
N ASP A 153 -21.73 -9.44 9.05
CA ASP A 153 -21.08 -8.19 9.42
C ASP A 153 -20.78 -7.35 8.18
N TRP A 154 -21.76 -6.56 7.74
CA TRP A 154 -21.59 -5.62 6.64
C TRP A 154 -20.80 -4.40 7.09
N HIS A 155 -19.77 -4.05 6.33
CA HIS A 155 -18.91 -2.91 6.63
C HIS A 155 -19.73 -1.61 6.67
N PRO A 156 -19.56 -0.76 7.69
CA PRO A 156 -20.31 0.48 7.82
C PRO A 156 -20.17 1.37 6.57
N GLY A 157 -21.29 1.87 6.05
CA GLY A 157 -21.32 2.76 4.89
C GLY A 157 -21.01 2.09 3.53
N SER A 158 -20.92 0.76 3.46
CA SER A 158 -20.61 0.04 2.22
C SER A 158 -21.81 -0.34 1.35
N ASP A 159 -23.03 0.05 1.73
CA ASP A 159 -24.28 -0.32 1.03
C ASP A 159 -24.43 -1.85 0.83
N ASN A 160 -24.04 -2.62 1.85
CA ASN A 160 -23.99 -4.09 1.84
C ASN A 160 -23.16 -4.67 0.68
N GLN A 161 -22.07 -4.00 0.29
CA GLN A 161 -21.13 -4.49 -0.72
C GLN A 161 -19.86 -5.07 -0.12
N VAL A 162 -19.47 -4.66 1.10
CA VAL A 162 -18.25 -5.15 1.76
C VAL A 162 -18.63 -5.97 2.98
N LEU A 163 -18.41 -7.28 2.91
CA LEU A 163 -18.66 -8.22 4.01
C LEU A 163 -17.35 -8.48 4.78
N ASP A 164 -17.34 -8.09 6.04
CA ASP A 164 -16.23 -8.28 6.95
C ASP A 164 -16.31 -9.67 7.59
N LEU A 165 -15.31 -10.52 7.36
CA LEU A 165 -15.26 -11.87 7.96
C LEU A 165 -14.33 -11.91 9.17
N VAL A 166 -13.18 -11.25 9.04
CA VAL A 166 -12.23 -10.96 10.12
C VAL A 166 -11.78 -9.53 9.89
N HIS A 167 -12.28 -8.58 10.66
CA HIS A 167 -11.93 -7.17 10.49
C HIS A 167 -11.23 -6.61 11.73
N PRO A 168 -10.03 -6.02 11.60
CA PRO A 168 -9.22 -5.63 12.77
C PRO A 168 -9.81 -4.49 13.62
N SER A 169 -10.75 -3.71 13.08
CA SER A 169 -11.46 -2.67 13.85
C SER A 169 -12.51 -3.21 14.81
N LEU A 170 -13.05 -4.41 14.57
CA LEU A 170 -13.99 -5.03 15.51
C LEU A 170 -13.20 -5.64 16.67
N TYR A 171 -13.65 -5.46 17.92
CA TYR A 171 -12.92 -5.88 19.12
C TYR A 171 -11.44 -5.46 19.11
N CYS A 172 -11.16 -4.24 18.65
CA CYS A 172 -9.82 -3.65 18.74
C CYS A 172 -9.45 -3.37 20.22
N LEU A 173 -8.20 -3.00 20.47
CA LEU A 173 -7.79 -2.59 21.81
C LEU A 173 -8.35 -1.20 22.08
N HIS A 174 -9.08 -1.03 23.18
CA HIS A 174 -9.47 0.27 23.71
C HIS A 174 -8.54 0.65 24.87
N ILE A 175 -7.68 1.64 24.64
CA ILE A 175 -6.74 2.18 25.63
C ILE A 175 -7.56 2.76 26.80
N GLY A 176 -7.28 2.34 28.03
CA GLY A 176 -8.04 2.75 29.22
C GLY A 176 -9.25 1.86 29.58
N ARG A 177 -9.65 0.91 28.72
CA ARG A 177 -10.81 0.02 28.98
C ARG A 177 -10.50 -1.47 28.80
N SER A 178 -9.71 -1.83 27.78
CA SER A 178 -9.28 -3.20 27.56
C SER A 178 -8.40 -3.71 28.69
N HIS A 179 -8.33 -5.03 28.83
CA HIS A 179 -7.48 -5.69 29.82
C HIS A 179 -6.25 -6.32 29.17
N VAL A 180 -5.17 -6.45 29.94
CA VAL A 180 -3.92 -7.08 29.50
C VAL A 180 -3.38 -8.05 30.54
N TYR A 181 -2.64 -9.05 30.09
CA TYR A 181 -1.86 -9.94 30.94
C TYR A 181 -0.65 -9.19 31.53
N ARG A 182 -0.56 -9.16 32.87
CA ARG A 182 0.62 -8.68 33.59
C ARG A 182 1.53 -9.86 33.93
N ARG A 183 2.77 -9.81 33.44
CA ARG A 183 3.80 -10.86 33.67
C ARG A 183 4.72 -10.56 34.86
N ASP A 184 4.51 -9.45 35.57
CA ASP A 184 5.24 -9.08 36.77
C ASP A 184 4.81 -9.91 37.99
N VAL A 185 5.81 -10.44 38.69
CA VAL A 185 5.64 -11.42 39.76
C VAL A 185 5.15 -10.71 41.03
N GLY A 186 3.86 -10.81 41.36
CA GLY A 186 3.34 -10.31 42.64
C GLY A 186 1.85 -10.01 42.73
N HIS A 187 1.13 -9.94 41.61
CA HIS A 187 -0.33 -9.71 41.61
C HIS A 187 -1.11 -11.02 41.74
N THR A 188 -2.20 -10.99 42.51
CA THR A 188 -3.12 -12.14 42.69
C THR A 188 -3.99 -12.41 41.46
N ASN A 189 -4.16 -11.43 40.57
CA ASN A 189 -4.89 -11.56 39.30
C ASN A 189 -3.93 -11.28 38.12
N PRO A 190 -3.75 -12.22 37.17
CA PRO A 190 -2.87 -12.02 36.03
C PRO A 190 -3.42 -11.06 34.97
N ILE A 191 -4.71 -10.72 35.00
CA ILE A 191 -5.37 -9.83 34.03
C ILE A 191 -5.71 -8.51 34.73
N VAL A 192 -5.25 -7.39 34.17
CA VAL A 192 -5.44 -6.04 34.73
C VAL A 192 -5.95 -5.07 33.66
N PRO A 193 -6.70 -4.02 34.05
CA PRO A 193 -7.06 -2.94 33.13
C PRO A 193 -5.80 -2.27 32.56
N LEU A 194 -5.80 -1.99 31.26
CA LEU A 194 -4.76 -1.22 30.60
C LEU A 194 -5.02 0.27 30.81
N THR A 195 -4.19 0.96 31.59
CA THR A 195 -4.25 2.42 31.70
C THR A 195 -3.60 3.09 30.50
N PRO A 196 -3.99 4.33 30.15
CA PRO A 196 -3.30 5.11 29.13
C PRO A 196 -1.81 5.30 29.44
N GLU A 197 -1.46 5.54 30.71
CA GLU A 197 -0.07 5.65 31.15
C GLU A 197 0.70 4.34 30.88
N ASP A 198 0.16 3.18 31.28
CA ASP A 198 0.79 1.87 31.06
C ASP A 198 0.96 1.57 29.55
N TYR A 199 0.07 2.08 28.69
CA TYR A 199 0.18 1.94 27.24
C TYR A 199 1.30 2.80 26.65
N PHE A 200 1.31 4.11 26.95
CA PHE A 200 2.27 5.04 26.38
C PHE A 200 3.68 4.85 26.94
N ASP A 201 3.84 4.42 28.19
CA ASP A 201 5.15 4.06 28.77
C ASP A 201 5.81 2.88 28.02
N ARG A 202 5.03 2.03 27.36
CA ARG A 202 5.52 0.92 26.51
C ARG A 202 5.82 1.35 25.08
N ARG A 203 5.42 2.56 24.69
CA ARG A 203 5.47 3.07 23.31
C ARG A 203 6.22 4.40 23.21
N PRO A 204 7.50 4.47 23.66
CA PRO A 204 8.30 5.68 23.51
C PRO A 204 8.52 6.06 22.04
N ASP A 205 8.40 5.09 21.11
CA ASP A 205 8.45 5.32 19.66
C ASP A 205 7.33 6.24 19.15
N LEU A 206 6.21 6.37 19.88
CA LEU A 206 5.11 7.25 19.51
C LEU A 206 5.34 8.71 19.95
N GLU A 207 6.31 8.99 20.81
CA GLU A 207 6.55 10.35 21.33
C GLU A 207 7.08 11.30 20.24
N GLU A 208 7.86 10.77 19.30
CA GLU A 208 8.44 11.54 18.18
C GLU A 208 7.46 11.72 17.02
N ILE A 209 6.32 11.02 17.04
CA ILE A 209 5.32 11.05 15.97
C ILE A 209 4.29 12.16 16.26
N PRO A 210 3.95 13.00 15.26
CA PRO A 210 2.91 14.00 15.42
C PRO A 210 1.59 13.41 15.94
N ARG A 211 0.98 14.09 16.91
CA ARG A 211 -0.18 13.56 17.67
C ARG A 211 -1.38 13.17 16.81
N PHE A 212 -1.56 13.77 15.64
CA PHE A 212 -2.67 13.48 14.75
C PHE A 212 -2.52 12.12 14.03
N PHE A 213 -1.31 11.56 13.99
CA PHE A 213 -1.06 10.20 13.48
C PHE A 213 -1.19 9.11 14.55
N VAL A 214 -1.41 9.49 15.81
CA VAL A 214 -1.45 8.58 16.96
C VAL A 214 -2.84 8.61 17.57
N SER A 215 -3.57 7.49 17.48
CA SER A 215 -4.81 7.31 18.23
C SER A 215 -4.50 7.24 19.72
N ARG A 216 -5.26 7.97 20.52
CA ARG A 216 -5.20 7.92 21.99
C ARG A 216 -6.21 6.95 22.61
N VAL A 217 -7.05 6.36 21.77
CA VAL A 217 -8.19 5.55 22.22
C VAL A 217 -8.07 4.13 21.70
N TYR A 218 -7.59 3.91 20.49
CA TYR A 218 -7.65 2.60 19.84
C TYR A 218 -6.29 2.11 19.33
N GLN A 219 -6.14 0.79 19.25
CA GLN A 219 -5.08 0.12 18.50
C GLN A 219 -5.65 -1.19 17.91
N TRP A 220 -5.36 -1.50 16.64
CA TRP A 220 -5.57 -2.86 16.14
C TRP A 220 -4.62 -3.84 16.85
N ILE A 221 -5.12 -5.04 17.14
CA ILE A 221 -4.37 -6.04 17.90
C ILE A 221 -3.77 -7.06 16.92
N PRO A 222 -2.43 -7.08 16.71
CA PRO A 222 -1.80 -8.11 15.91
C PRO A 222 -1.84 -9.46 16.64
N THR A 223 -1.57 -10.52 15.88
CA THR A 223 -1.28 -11.85 16.43
C THR A 223 0.21 -12.13 16.31
N ASP A 224 0.80 -12.70 17.36
CA ASP A 224 2.19 -13.15 17.29
C ASP A 224 2.28 -14.48 16.54
N PHE A 225 3.17 -14.54 15.56
CA PHE A 225 3.48 -15.72 14.76
C PHE A 225 4.96 -16.06 14.91
N GLU A 226 5.26 -17.30 15.26
CA GLU A 226 6.62 -17.84 15.22
C GLU A 226 6.95 -18.26 13.79
N VAL A 227 8.04 -17.74 13.23
CA VAL A 227 8.62 -18.18 11.97
C VAL A 227 9.80 -19.09 12.29
N SER A 228 9.70 -20.37 11.95
CA SER A 228 10.80 -21.31 12.16
C SER A 228 12.00 -20.99 11.27
N GLU A 229 13.15 -21.59 11.56
CA GLU A 229 14.33 -21.54 10.67
C GLU A 229 14.01 -22.03 9.24
N SER A 230 13.11 -23.03 9.11
CA SER A 230 12.64 -23.52 7.82
C SER A 230 11.62 -22.62 7.14
N GLY A 231 11.17 -21.54 7.79
CA GLY A 231 10.17 -20.59 7.27
C GLY A 231 8.72 -21.02 7.48
N ASN A 232 8.49 -22.09 8.26
CA ASN A 232 7.15 -22.50 8.63
C ASN A 232 6.63 -21.55 9.70
N VAL A 233 5.39 -21.12 9.55
CA VAL A 233 4.75 -20.18 10.45
C VAL A 233 3.73 -20.87 11.33
N ARG A 234 3.66 -20.47 12.59
CA ARG A 234 2.68 -20.93 13.56
C ARG A 234 2.20 -19.77 14.42
N SER A 235 0.88 -19.62 14.56
CA SER A 235 0.29 -18.67 15.52
C SER A 235 0.66 -19.06 16.96
N LEU A 236 1.10 -18.09 17.75
CA LEU A 236 1.38 -18.23 19.19
C LEU A 236 0.16 -17.93 20.06
N ALA A 237 -0.76 -17.11 19.54
CA ALA A 237 -1.98 -16.69 20.21
C ALA A 237 -3.20 -16.77 19.26
N TYR A 238 -4.36 -16.32 19.73
CA TYR A 238 -5.58 -16.26 18.91
C TYR A 238 -5.46 -15.19 17.82
N ILE A 239 -6.10 -15.38 16.68
CA ILE A 239 -6.25 -14.36 15.65
C ILE A 239 -7.46 -13.51 16.05
N ASN A 240 -7.29 -12.18 16.12
CA ASN A 240 -8.39 -11.30 16.54
C ASN A 240 -9.65 -11.54 15.69
N ASN A 241 -10.81 -11.62 16.33
CA ASN A 241 -12.11 -11.96 15.74
C ASN A 241 -12.26 -13.38 15.15
N LEU A 242 -11.25 -14.24 15.27
CA LEU A 242 -11.34 -15.62 14.82
C LEU A 242 -11.40 -16.58 16.02
N HIS A 243 -12.60 -17.03 16.38
CA HIS A 243 -12.81 -17.92 17.55
C HIS A 243 -11.85 -19.14 17.55
N PRO A 244 -11.00 -19.32 18.58
CA PRO A 244 -9.91 -20.32 18.56
C PRO A 244 -10.38 -21.78 18.59
N ILE A 245 -11.57 -22.04 19.15
CA ILE A 245 -12.19 -23.37 19.18
C ILE A 245 -13.05 -23.63 17.93
N HIS A 246 -14.07 -22.79 17.65
CA HIS A 246 -15.00 -22.99 16.54
C HIS A 246 -14.30 -22.94 15.17
N HIS A 247 -13.31 -22.05 15.02
CA HIS A 247 -12.58 -21.87 13.76
C HIS A 247 -11.17 -22.48 13.80
N ARG A 248 -10.93 -23.47 14.69
CA ARG A 248 -9.61 -24.09 14.89
C ARG A 248 -8.93 -24.54 13.60
N ALA A 249 -9.70 -25.01 12.61
CA ALA A 249 -9.17 -25.47 11.32
C ALA A 249 -8.57 -24.35 10.45
N LEU A 250 -9.01 -23.10 10.64
CA LEU A 250 -8.51 -21.94 9.89
C LEU A 250 -7.12 -21.50 10.36
N TYR A 251 -6.79 -21.65 11.64
CA TYR A 251 -5.49 -21.25 12.21
C TYR A 251 -4.27 -21.86 11.48
N PRO A 252 -4.13 -23.18 11.35
CA PRO A 252 -3.01 -23.77 10.60
C PRO A 252 -3.07 -23.44 9.11
N THR A 253 -4.27 -23.20 8.55
CA THR A 253 -4.45 -22.83 7.15
C THR A 253 -3.92 -21.42 6.87
N ILE A 254 -4.33 -20.42 7.66
CA ILE A 254 -3.84 -19.04 7.59
C ILE A 254 -2.33 -19.01 7.86
N SER A 255 -1.85 -19.76 8.86
CA SER A 255 -0.40 -19.85 9.14
C SER A 255 0.38 -20.46 7.97
N SER A 256 -0.18 -21.45 7.27
CA SER A 256 0.45 -22.03 6.08
C SER A 256 0.50 -21.05 4.91
N VAL A 257 -0.56 -20.25 4.71
CA VAL A 257 -0.55 -19.17 3.70
C VAL A 257 0.50 -18.12 4.08
N LEU A 258 0.54 -17.68 5.34
CA LEU A 258 1.52 -16.70 5.83
C LEU A 258 2.96 -17.21 5.67
N SER A 259 3.21 -18.51 5.86
CA SER A 259 4.52 -19.14 5.61
C SER A 259 5.02 -18.91 4.18
N LEU A 260 4.10 -18.96 3.21
CA LEU A 260 4.42 -18.74 1.80
C LEU A 260 4.61 -17.25 1.48
N PHE A 261 4.02 -16.35 2.27
CA PHE A 261 4.25 -14.91 2.18
C PHE A 261 5.59 -14.44 2.81
N VAL A 262 6.22 -15.25 3.66
CA VAL A 262 7.50 -14.86 4.32
C VAL A 262 8.55 -14.37 3.30
N PRO A 263 8.85 -15.07 2.19
CA PRO A 263 9.81 -14.59 1.21
C PRO A 263 9.40 -13.28 0.50
N LEU A 264 8.09 -13.05 0.30
CA LEU A 264 7.59 -11.79 -0.23
C LEU A 264 7.90 -10.64 0.74
N PHE A 265 7.60 -10.82 2.03
CA PHE A 265 7.90 -9.81 3.05
C PHE A 265 9.40 -9.59 3.24
N GLU A 266 10.22 -10.65 3.21
CA GLU A 266 11.68 -10.52 3.28
C GLU A 266 12.21 -9.67 2.11
N LYS A 267 11.68 -9.83 0.89
CA LYS A 267 12.04 -8.99 -0.26
C LYS A 267 11.62 -7.53 -0.07
N VAL A 268 10.36 -7.28 0.29
CA VAL A 268 9.82 -5.93 0.55
C VAL A 268 10.62 -5.20 1.63
N LEU A 269 10.84 -5.86 2.78
CA LEU A 269 11.51 -5.24 3.92
C LEU A 269 13.01 -5.04 3.66
N SER A 270 13.65 -5.96 2.93
CA SER A 270 15.03 -5.77 2.49
C SER A 270 15.14 -4.57 1.56
N ASP A 271 14.28 -4.44 0.55
CA ASP A 271 14.26 -3.25 -0.31
C ASP A 271 14.00 -1.96 0.47
N ALA A 272 13.07 -1.98 1.43
CA ALA A 272 12.74 -0.82 2.24
C ALA A 272 13.89 -0.32 3.13
N LEU A 273 14.91 -1.16 3.38
CA LEU A 273 16.13 -0.78 4.10
C LEU A 273 17.26 -0.31 3.19
N ASN A 274 17.15 -0.50 1.88
CA ASN A 274 18.18 -0.11 0.93
C ASN A 274 17.80 1.21 0.23
N PRO A 275 18.78 2.03 -0.16
CA PRO A 275 18.53 3.20 -0.98
C PRO A 275 17.78 2.84 -2.26
N TRP A 276 16.96 3.78 -2.74
CA TRP A 276 16.32 3.63 -4.04
C TRP A 276 17.39 3.60 -5.14
N PRO A 277 17.23 2.74 -6.17
CA PRO A 277 18.04 2.83 -7.37
C PRO A 277 17.94 4.24 -7.96
N PRO A 278 19.03 4.77 -8.53
CA PRO A 278 18.98 6.05 -9.21
C PRO A 278 17.96 5.99 -10.36
N HIS A 279 17.20 7.07 -10.54
CA HIS A 279 16.30 7.21 -11.69
C HIS A 279 17.10 7.09 -12.99
N VAL A 280 16.50 6.43 -13.97
CA VAL A 280 17.15 6.18 -15.27
C VAL A 280 17.21 7.47 -16.09
N ILE A 281 16.28 8.40 -15.84
CA ILE A 281 16.20 9.71 -16.51
C ILE A 281 16.27 10.82 -15.47
N ARG A 282 17.34 11.62 -15.52
CA ARG A 282 17.67 12.66 -14.54
C ARG A 282 17.87 14.02 -15.21
N PRO A 283 16.79 14.72 -15.58
CA PRO A 283 16.91 16.10 -16.06
C PRO A 283 17.27 17.02 -14.88
N HIS A 284 18.05 18.06 -15.15
CA HIS A 284 18.38 19.09 -14.18
C HIS A 284 17.60 20.36 -14.51
N PRO A 285 16.77 20.90 -13.59
CA PRO A 285 15.91 22.05 -13.88
C PRO A 285 16.66 23.32 -14.31
N TYR A 286 17.91 23.50 -13.89
CA TYR A 286 18.71 24.66 -14.28
C TYR A 286 19.37 24.53 -15.66
N ASP A 287 19.35 23.35 -16.28
CA ASP A 287 20.11 23.06 -17.49
C ASP A 287 19.17 22.68 -18.67
N TRP A 288 17.91 22.32 -18.39
CA TRP A 288 17.01 21.76 -19.41
C TRP A 288 16.57 22.73 -20.50
N TYR A 289 16.82 24.04 -20.34
CA TYR A 289 16.59 25.07 -21.36
C TYR A 289 17.87 25.57 -22.06
N ASP A 290 19.04 25.03 -21.72
CA ASP A 290 20.33 25.47 -22.29
C ASP A 290 20.36 25.43 -23.83
N HIS A 291 19.67 24.44 -24.38
CA HIS A 291 19.59 24.22 -25.82
C HIS A 291 18.76 25.28 -26.58
N VAL A 292 17.95 26.09 -25.89
CA VAL A 292 17.03 27.07 -26.50
C VAL A 292 17.37 28.52 -26.18
N TYR A 293 18.19 28.81 -25.15
CA TYR A 293 18.56 30.19 -24.79
C TYR A 293 19.17 30.98 -25.95
N ALA A 294 20.00 30.34 -26.78
CA ALA A 294 20.61 31.02 -27.93
C ALA A 294 19.60 31.45 -29.00
N LEU A 295 18.37 30.93 -28.96
CA LEU A 295 17.28 31.23 -29.88
C LEU A 295 16.31 32.28 -29.33
N GLN A 296 16.51 32.73 -28.08
CA GLN A 296 15.65 33.72 -27.43
C GLN A 296 15.71 35.08 -28.16
N PRO A 297 14.57 35.76 -28.37
CA PRO A 297 14.56 37.11 -28.93
C PRO A 297 15.43 38.08 -28.10
N ASN A 298 16.32 38.81 -28.77
CA ASN A 298 17.21 39.75 -28.12
C ASN A 298 16.62 41.17 -28.16
N TRP A 299 16.41 41.79 -26.99
CA TRP A 299 15.91 43.17 -26.90
C TRP A 299 16.71 44.17 -27.76
N GLY A 300 18.01 43.95 -27.93
CA GLY A 300 18.87 44.78 -28.77
C GLY A 300 18.42 44.89 -30.23
N ASP A 301 17.74 43.86 -30.76
CA ASP A 301 17.21 43.83 -32.13
C ASP A 301 15.88 44.58 -32.27
N PHE A 302 15.22 44.87 -31.14
CA PHE A 302 13.90 45.50 -31.05
C PHE A 302 13.94 46.90 -30.42
N LYS A 303 15.09 47.38 -29.94
CA LYS A 303 15.25 48.65 -29.21
C LYS A 303 14.68 49.91 -29.91
N ASP A 304 14.59 49.89 -31.24
CA ASP A 304 14.10 51.00 -32.07
C ASP A 304 12.66 50.76 -32.57
N ARG A 305 11.98 49.73 -32.06
CA ARG A 305 10.62 49.29 -32.42
C ARG A 305 9.67 49.42 -31.21
N PRO A 306 8.35 49.35 -31.40
CA PRO A 306 7.39 49.29 -30.28
C PRO A 306 7.68 48.09 -29.37
N SER A 307 7.55 48.27 -28.05
CA SER A 307 7.81 47.19 -27.08
C SER A 307 6.91 45.98 -27.30
N GLU A 308 5.69 46.21 -27.80
CA GLU A 308 4.72 45.15 -28.10
C GLU A 308 5.23 44.16 -29.17
N GLU A 309 6.12 44.58 -30.08
CA GLU A 309 6.73 43.67 -31.06
C GLU A 309 7.70 42.68 -30.40
N PHE A 310 8.46 43.13 -29.40
CA PHE A 310 9.34 42.26 -28.62
C PHE A 310 8.52 41.30 -27.76
N ASP A 311 7.50 41.82 -27.05
CA ASP A 311 6.62 41.01 -26.20
C ASP A 311 5.93 39.90 -27.02
N ALA A 312 5.46 40.22 -28.23
CA ALA A 312 4.88 39.24 -29.14
C ALA A 312 5.89 38.19 -29.62
N ALA A 313 7.11 38.61 -30.01
CA ALA A 313 8.17 37.70 -30.42
C ALA A 313 8.61 36.78 -29.27
N TYR A 314 8.68 37.32 -28.06
CA TYR A 314 9.02 36.58 -26.85
C TYR A 314 7.95 35.54 -26.51
N ALA A 315 6.67 35.93 -26.49
CA ALA A 315 5.56 35.01 -26.26
C ALA A 315 5.47 33.90 -27.32
N GLU A 316 5.79 34.20 -28.57
CA GLU A 316 5.89 33.19 -29.63
C GLU A 316 7.06 32.22 -29.36
N TRP A 317 8.24 32.74 -28.99
CA TRP A 317 9.39 31.90 -28.65
C TRP A 317 9.11 30.99 -27.45
N GLU A 318 8.56 31.54 -26.36
CA GLU A 318 8.17 30.79 -25.15
C GLU A 318 7.23 29.63 -25.51
N LYS A 319 6.16 29.94 -26.26
CA LYS A 319 5.15 28.95 -26.65
C LYS A 319 5.70 27.83 -27.56
N TYR A 320 6.49 28.18 -28.56
CA TYR A 320 6.88 27.22 -29.60
C TYR A 320 8.26 26.60 -29.40
N HIS A 321 9.14 27.21 -28.60
CA HIS A 321 10.55 26.84 -28.50
C HIS A 321 11.03 26.58 -27.06
N GLN A 322 10.48 27.23 -26.04
CA GLN A 322 10.96 27.08 -24.65
C GLN A 322 10.43 25.80 -23.98
N TRP A 323 10.77 24.62 -24.50
CA TRP A 323 10.36 23.33 -23.92
C TRP A 323 11.56 22.65 -23.27
N PRO A 324 11.41 22.02 -22.09
CA PRO A 324 12.55 21.41 -21.39
C PRO A 324 13.07 20.20 -22.17
N HIS A 325 14.39 20.08 -22.26
CA HIS A 325 15.02 18.89 -22.81
C HIS A 325 15.03 17.77 -21.77
N ILE A 326 14.24 16.71 -22.02
CA ILE A 326 14.26 15.48 -21.23
C ILE A 326 15.22 14.49 -21.91
N PRO A 327 16.33 14.09 -21.27
CA PRO A 327 17.31 13.22 -21.90
C PRO A 327 16.77 11.81 -22.13
N GLU A 328 17.36 11.11 -23.09
CA GLU A 328 17.18 9.66 -23.24
C GLU A 328 17.76 8.92 -22.02
N PRO A 329 17.24 7.73 -21.67
CA PRO A 329 17.80 6.95 -20.58
C PRO A 329 19.22 6.49 -20.90
N ASP A 330 20.08 6.44 -19.88
CA ASP A 330 21.33 5.69 -19.95
C ASP A 330 21.03 4.20 -20.23
N PRO A 331 21.94 3.45 -20.87
CA PRO A 331 21.78 2.01 -21.03
C PRO A 331 21.50 1.32 -19.70
N PHE A 332 20.48 0.46 -19.67
CA PHE A 332 20.11 -0.29 -18.46
C PHE A 332 21.34 -1.03 -17.91
N THR A 333 21.63 -0.80 -16.63
CA THR A 333 22.74 -1.44 -15.93
C THR A 333 22.18 -2.20 -14.73
N PRO A 334 22.28 -3.55 -14.71
CA PRO A 334 21.85 -4.32 -13.55
C PRO A 334 22.73 -4.00 -12.32
N PRO A 335 22.25 -4.26 -11.09
CA PRO A 335 23.05 -4.13 -9.89
C PRO A 335 24.40 -4.86 -10.02
N SER A 336 25.47 -4.18 -9.61
CA SER A 336 26.81 -4.75 -9.62
C SER A 336 26.97 -5.77 -8.50
N ALA A 337 28.00 -6.62 -8.59
CA ALA A 337 28.32 -7.55 -7.50
C ALA A 337 28.60 -6.83 -6.16
N ALA A 338 29.11 -5.59 -6.22
CA ALA A 338 29.32 -4.77 -5.03
C ALA A 338 28.00 -4.23 -4.46
N ASP A 339 27.02 -3.91 -5.31
CA ASP A 339 25.69 -3.50 -4.86
C ASP A 339 25.01 -4.66 -4.14
N GLU A 340 25.11 -5.88 -4.69
CA GLU A 340 24.58 -7.10 -4.06
C GLU A 340 25.29 -7.46 -2.75
N GLU A 341 26.62 -7.31 -2.66
CA GLU A 341 27.38 -7.57 -1.43
C GLU A 341 27.04 -6.59 -0.30
N ASN A 342 26.76 -5.33 -0.64
CA ASN A 342 26.41 -4.30 0.33
C ASN A 342 24.91 -4.24 0.66
N ARG A 343 24.08 -5.01 -0.05
CA ARG A 343 22.63 -5.01 0.11
C ARG A 343 22.23 -5.54 1.48
N ILE A 344 21.47 -4.75 2.22
CA ILE A 344 20.93 -5.16 3.51
C ILE A 344 19.77 -6.13 3.27
N THR A 345 19.87 -7.33 3.83
CA THR A 345 18.80 -8.33 3.76
C THR A 345 18.19 -8.59 5.14
N ILE A 346 16.87 -8.54 5.25
CA ILE A 346 16.14 -9.02 6.44
C ILE A 346 15.73 -10.46 6.21
N SER A 347 16.01 -11.31 7.20
CA SER A 347 15.29 -12.57 7.35
C SER A 347 14.33 -12.52 8.53
N LEU A 348 13.10 -12.97 8.27
CA LEU A 348 12.07 -13.18 9.28
C LEU A 348 12.17 -14.56 9.93
N ARG A 349 12.97 -15.48 9.38
CA ARG A 349 13.20 -16.83 9.93
C ARG A 349 13.85 -16.75 11.31
N GLY A 350 13.42 -17.65 12.20
CA GLY A 350 13.90 -17.69 13.59
C GLY A 350 13.37 -16.53 14.46
N ARG A 351 12.38 -15.75 13.98
CA ARG A 351 11.81 -14.62 14.70
C ARG A 351 10.33 -14.84 15.00
N THR A 352 9.86 -14.14 16.03
CA THR A 352 8.43 -13.88 16.21
C THR A 352 8.08 -12.60 15.45
N VAL A 353 7.05 -12.67 14.61
CA VAL A 353 6.52 -11.53 13.86
C VAL A 353 5.10 -11.24 14.31
N GLN A 354 4.75 -9.97 14.39
CA GLN A 354 3.40 -9.53 14.75
C GLN A 354 2.63 -9.20 13.46
N VAL A 355 1.50 -9.87 13.23
CA VAL A 355 0.72 -9.71 12.00
C VAL A 355 -0.76 -9.51 12.33
N ILE A 356 -1.34 -8.45 11.77
CA ILE A 356 -2.78 -8.21 11.79
C ILE A 356 -3.38 -8.94 10.58
N VAL A 357 -4.37 -9.80 10.83
CA VAL A 357 -5.03 -10.58 9.79
C VAL A 357 -6.38 -9.94 9.47
N LYS A 358 -6.69 -9.77 8.19
CA LYS A 358 -8.00 -9.31 7.72
C LYS A 358 -8.54 -10.23 6.64
N LEU A 359 -9.83 -10.56 6.71
CA LEU A 359 -10.58 -11.27 5.69
C LEU A 359 -11.82 -10.44 5.35
N ALA A 360 -11.95 -10.07 4.09
CA ALA A 360 -13.08 -9.29 3.62
C ALA A 360 -13.46 -9.71 2.19
N ASN A 361 -14.75 -9.56 1.88
CA ASN A 361 -15.30 -9.83 0.56
C ASN A 361 -15.97 -8.57 0.02
N ILE A 362 -15.70 -8.25 -1.24
CA ILE A 362 -16.56 -7.34 -2.00
C ILE A 362 -17.55 -8.21 -2.77
N ILE A 363 -18.84 -7.92 -2.64
CA ILE A 363 -19.95 -8.66 -3.24
C ILE A 363 -20.79 -7.65 -4.03
N LEU A 364 -20.99 -7.93 -5.31
CA LEU A 364 -21.85 -7.14 -6.20
C LEU A 364 -23.03 -7.99 -6.67
N THR A 365 -24.20 -7.37 -6.72
CA THR A 365 -25.45 -8.00 -7.16
C THR A 365 -26.00 -7.27 -8.38
N PRO A 366 -26.89 -7.89 -9.18
CA PRO A 366 -27.58 -7.17 -10.26
C PRO A 366 -28.29 -5.89 -9.80
N GLU A 367 -28.76 -5.86 -8.55
CA GLU A 367 -29.41 -4.71 -7.92
C GLU A 367 -28.41 -3.63 -7.47
N ASN A 368 -27.20 -4.04 -7.09
CA ASN A 368 -26.11 -3.14 -6.70
C ASN A 368 -24.80 -3.49 -7.45
N PRO A 369 -24.71 -3.19 -8.75
CA PRO A 369 -23.72 -3.80 -9.65
C PRO A 369 -22.38 -3.08 -9.72
N LYS A 370 -22.21 -1.96 -9.01
CA LYS A 370 -21.03 -1.08 -9.11
C LYS A 370 -20.41 -0.82 -7.75
N TYR A 371 -19.11 -1.09 -7.64
CA TYR A 371 -18.29 -0.66 -6.50
C TYR A 371 -17.63 0.69 -6.84
N PRO A 372 -17.81 1.73 -6.02
CA PRO A 372 -17.31 3.07 -6.32
C PRO A 372 -15.79 3.24 -6.16
N GLY A 373 -15.10 2.26 -5.57
CA GLY A 373 -13.69 2.36 -5.21
C GLY A 373 -13.49 2.72 -3.72
N GLY A 374 -12.23 2.74 -3.29
CA GLY A 374 -11.81 3.15 -1.96
C GLY A 374 -11.09 4.51 -1.96
N SER A 375 -10.85 5.07 -0.77
CA SER A 375 -10.02 6.26 -0.61
C SER A 375 -8.53 5.93 -0.66
N TRP A 376 -7.70 6.92 -0.99
CA TRP A 376 -6.24 6.84 -0.81
C TRP A 376 -5.89 6.73 0.67
N HIS A 377 -5.19 5.66 1.04
CA HIS A 377 -4.77 5.43 2.42
C HIS A 377 -3.48 4.60 2.51
N VAL A 378 -2.88 4.61 3.70
CA VAL A 378 -1.92 3.59 4.15
C VAL A 378 -2.60 2.71 5.21
N GLU A 379 -2.04 1.53 5.49
CA GLU A 379 -2.64 0.62 6.46
C GLU A 379 -2.32 1.05 7.90
N GLY A 380 -3.37 1.23 8.69
CA GLY A 380 -3.29 1.60 10.10
C GLY A 380 -2.83 3.03 10.38
N MET A 381 -2.69 3.31 11.66
CA MET A 381 -2.10 4.53 12.23
C MET A 381 -0.75 4.19 12.86
N ALA A 382 -0.04 5.17 13.42
CA ALA A 382 1.27 4.96 14.04
C ALA A 382 1.24 3.92 15.17
N ASN A 383 0.09 3.77 15.84
CA ASN A 383 -0.12 2.78 16.90
C ASN A 383 0.12 1.33 16.42
N GLU A 384 -0.17 1.01 15.16
CA GLU A 384 0.01 -0.35 14.63
C GLU A 384 1.42 -0.64 14.10
N SER A 385 2.24 0.39 13.85
CA SER A 385 3.61 0.25 13.33
C SER A 385 3.71 -0.69 12.11
N ILE A 386 2.72 -0.65 11.20
CA ILE A 386 2.68 -1.51 10.02
C ILE A 386 3.73 -1.04 9.01
N VAL A 387 4.59 -1.96 8.57
CA VAL A 387 5.69 -1.70 7.63
C VAL A 387 5.50 -2.35 6.26
N ALA A 388 4.69 -3.41 6.17
CA ALA A 388 4.40 -4.08 4.91
C ALA A 388 3.00 -4.69 4.92
N THR A 389 2.41 -4.75 3.72
CA THR A 389 1.09 -5.32 3.47
C THR A 389 1.22 -6.45 2.46
N GLY A 390 0.59 -7.58 2.76
CA GLY A 390 0.47 -8.74 1.87
C GLY A 390 -1.00 -9.04 1.59
N LEU A 391 -1.36 -9.18 0.33
CA LEU A 391 -2.73 -9.46 -0.11
C LEU A 391 -2.78 -10.75 -0.91
N TYR A 392 -3.73 -11.62 -0.61
CA TYR A 392 -4.07 -12.81 -1.39
C TYR A 392 -5.51 -12.71 -1.90
N TYR A 393 -5.66 -12.52 -3.21
CA TYR A 393 -6.95 -12.54 -3.92
C TYR A 393 -7.36 -13.98 -4.18
N TYR A 394 -8.01 -14.62 -3.20
CA TYR A 394 -8.22 -16.07 -3.24
C TYR A 394 -9.42 -16.50 -4.09
N ALA A 395 -10.37 -15.61 -4.36
CA ALA A 395 -11.48 -15.89 -5.27
C ALA A 395 -12.01 -14.60 -5.93
N CYS A 396 -12.12 -14.58 -7.25
CA CYS A 396 -12.67 -13.46 -8.02
C CYS A 396 -13.59 -13.97 -9.12
N GLU A 397 -14.84 -13.52 -9.17
CA GLU A 397 -15.82 -13.98 -10.15
C GLU A 397 -16.71 -12.83 -10.64
N ASN A 398 -16.94 -12.79 -11.96
CA ASN A 398 -17.90 -11.91 -12.62
C ASN A 398 -17.70 -10.40 -12.38
N LEU A 399 -16.45 -9.93 -12.39
CA LEU A 399 -16.11 -8.51 -12.24
C LEU A 399 -15.37 -8.00 -13.48
N THR A 400 -15.54 -6.72 -13.79
CA THR A 400 -14.60 -5.99 -14.64
C THR A 400 -13.22 -5.93 -13.96
N GLU A 401 -12.21 -5.44 -14.67
CA GLU A 401 -10.86 -5.30 -14.12
C GLU A 401 -10.89 -4.47 -12.81
N SER A 402 -10.39 -5.05 -11.73
CA SER A 402 -10.25 -4.41 -10.42
C SER A 402 -8.77 -4.09 -10.20
N ARG A 403 -8.44 -2.83 -9.89
CA ARG A 403 -7.06 -2.37 -9.71
C ARG A 403 -6.81 -1.93 -8.27
N LEU A 404 -5.55 -2.08 -7.87
CA LEU A 404 -4.98 -1.49 -6.67
C LEU A 404 -3.89 -0.53 -7.13
N ASP A 405 -4.20 0.76 -7.07
CA ASP A 405 -3.34 1.85 -7.52
C ASP A 405 -2.43 2.30 -6.38
N PHE A 406 -1.24 2.78 -6.73
CA PHE A 406 -0.21 3.23 -5.80
C PHE A 406 0.21 4.66 -6.14
N ARG A 407 0.41 5.47 -5.10
CA ARG A 407 1.04 6.79 -5.20
C ARG A 407 2.03 7.01 -4.06
N ALA A 408 2.98 7.91 -4.28
CA ALA A 408 3.97 8.30 -3.29
C ALA A 408 4.11 9.82 -3.25
N ALA A 409 4.26 10.36 -2.03
CA ALA A 409 4.75 11.72 -1.82
C ALA A 409 6.16 11.88 -2.41
N VAL A 410 6.46 13.06 -2.97
CA VAL A 410 7.75 13.43 -3.57
C VAL A 410 8.26 14.76 -3.00
N GLY A 411 9.57 14.98 -3.07
CA GLY A 411 10.26 16.15 -2.51
C GLY A 411 11.28 15.79 -1.44
N ASN A 412 12.07 16.77 -1.01
CA ASN A 412 13.11 16.65 0.01
C ASN A 412 12.74 17.48 1.26
N SER A 413 12.89 16.87 2.43
CA SER A 413 12.66 17.45 3.76
C SER A 413 13.78 18.35 4.29
N ASP A 414 14.90 18.51 3.56
CA ASP A 414 16.09 19.26 3.98
C ASP A 414 15.90 20.79 4.13
N ASN A 415 14.78 21.38 3.70
CA ASN A 415 14.58 22.82 3.78
C ASN A 415 13.89 23.23 5.08
N MET A 416 14.40 24.28 5.75
CA MET A 416 13.84 24.88 6.99
C MET A 416 12.35 25.27 6.92
N ASN A 417 11.72 25.18 5.74
CA ASN A 417 10.33 25.54 5.45
C ASN A 417 9.46 24.35 4.99
N GLY A 418 9.93 23.09 5.05
CA GLY A 418 9.17 21.89 4.68
C GLY A 418 9.69 21.17 3.44
N VAL A 419 8.84 20.30 2.86
CA VAL A 419 9.15 19.51 1.65
C VAL A 419 9.36 20.45 0.46
N SER A 420 10.47 20.31 -0.25
CA SER A 420 10.82 21.17 -1.39
C SER A 420 11.47 20.40 -2.53
N LEU A 421 11.37 20.97 -3.73
CA LEU A 421 12.04 20.49 -4.95
C LEU A 421 13.03 21.56 -5.41
N GLU A 422 14.11 21.16 -6.10
CA GLU A 422 15.04 22.11 -6.71
C GLU A 422 14.45 22.69 -7.99
N TYR A 423 13.91 23.91 -7.96
CA TYR A 423 13.24 24.52 -9.13
C TYR A 423 13.92 25.83 -9.60
N GLU A 424 13.75 26.17 -10.88
CA GLU A 424 13.96 27.53 -11.36
C GLU A 424 12.69 28.37 -11.18
N GLN A 425 12.83 29.65 -10.82
CA GLN A 425 11.70 30.51 -10.46
C GLN A 425 10.69 30.61 -11.61
N ASN A 426 9.41 30.35 -11.30
CA ASN A 426 8.27 30.36 -12.24
C ASN A 426 8.32 29.30 -13.36
N ASP A 427 9.16 28.26 -13.24
CA ASP A 427 9.27 27.20 -14.27
C ASP A 427 8.19 26.11 -14.15
N GLU A 428 6.93 26.51 -14.25
CA GLU A 428 5.81 25.55 -14.23
C GLU A 428 5.79 24.66 -15.47
N GLN A 429 6.14 25.21 -16.64
CA GLN A 429 6.17 24.48 -17.91
C GLN A 429 7.18 23.32 -17.88
N GLY A 430 8.35 23.54 -17.30
CA GLY A 430 9.40 22.55 -17.12
C GLY A 430 8.90 21.36 -16.30
N TYR A 431 8.38 21.64 -15.11
CA TYR A 431 7.88 20.63 -14.19
C TYR A 431 6.66 19.86 -14.69
N ARG A 432 5.70 20.55 -15.33
CA ARG A 432 4.52 19.90 -15.93
C ARG A 432 4.95 18.93 -17.03
N THR A 433 5.88 19.35 -17.87
CA THR A 433 6.36 18.53 -19.00
C THR A 433 7.23 17.36 -18.55
N ALA A 434 8.11 17.57 -17.56
CA ALA A 434 9.06 16.57 -17.11
C ALA A 434 8.44 15.56 -16.14
N PHE A 435 7.64 16.02 -15.18
CA PHE A 435 7.20 15.23 -14.03
C PHE A 435 5.67 15.14 -13.89
N GLY A 436 4.91 15.95 -14.64
CA GLY A 436 3.46 16.08 -14.45
C GLY A 436 3.09 16.79 -13.15
N LEU A 437 4.04 17.49 -12.53
CA LEU A 437 3.84 18.27 -11.32
C LEU A 437 3.60 19.73 -11.67
N GLN A 438 2.83 20.43 -10.85
CA GLN A 438 2.58 21.85 -11.03
C GLN A 438 2.54 22.58 -9.70
N ARG A 439 2.75 23.90 -9.78
CA ARG A 439 2.58 24.81 -8.66
C ARG A 439 1.19 24.66 -8.03
N ASP A 440 1.11 24.83 -6.72
CA ASP A 440 -0.12 24.81 -5.91
C ASP A 440 -0.88 23.48 -6.02
N SER A 441 -0.22 22.40 -6.47
CA SER A 441 -0.77 21.05 -6.51
C SER A 441 -0.09 20.10 -5.53
N PRO A 442 -0.75 18.99 -5.16
CA PRO A 442 -0.19 17.96 -4.32
C PRO A 442 1.18 17.45 -4.80
N LEU A 443 2.18 17.45 -3.91
CA LEU A 443 3.49 16.84 -4.14
C LEU A 443 3.45 15.30 -4.03
N ASN A 444 2.69 14.66 -4.92
CA ASN A 444 2.70 13.21 -5.08
C ASN A 444 2.68 12.79 -6.56
N GLN A 445 3.08 11.54 -6.81
CA GLN A 445 3.00 10.93 -8.13
C GLN A 445 2.36 9.54 -8.05
N CYS A 446 1.47 9.25 -8.99
CA CYS A 446 0.97 7.90 -9.22
C CYS A 446 2.11 7.03 -9.77
N LEU A 447 2.40 5.93 -9.08
CA LEU A 447 3.47 4.99 -9.44
C LEU A 447 2.98 3.88 -10.40
N GLY A 448 1.66 3.68 -10.48
CA GLY A 448 1.02 2.64 -11.29
C GLY A 448 0.04 1.82 -10.46
N HIS A 449 -0.33 0.64 -10.98
CA HIS A 449 -1.25 -0.27 -10.30
C HIS A 449 -0.89 -1.73 -10.50
N ILE A 450 -1.48 -2.58 -9.66
CA ILE A 450 -1.57 -4.02 -9.87
C ILE A 450 -3.04 -4.41 -10.09
N VAL A 451 -3.27 -5.41 -10.94
CA VAL A 451 -4.63 -5.95 -11.18
C VAL A 451 -4.95 -7.02 -10.15
N ALA A 452 -6.10 -6.94 -9.49
CA ALA A 452 -6.59 -7.87 -8.48
C ALA A 452 -7.18 -9.16 -9.10
N GLU A 453 -6.29 -10.03 -9.61
CA GLU A 453 -6.66 -11.29 -10.25
C GLU A 453 -6.75 -12.44 -9.25
N GLU A 454 -7.64 -13.42 -9.50
CA GLU A 454 -7.70 -14.62 -8.66
C GLU A 454 -6.35 -15.35 -8.63
N ASN A 455 -5.99 -15.86 -7.45
CA ASN A 455 -4.73 -16.51 -7.11
C ASN A 455 -3.51 -15.59 -7.00
N LYS A 456 -3.67 -14.28 -7.27
CA LYS A 456 -2.58 -13.34 -7.12
C LYS A 456 -2.28 -13.08 -5.64
N CYS A 457 -1.01 -13.20 -5.31
CA CYS A 457 -0.41 -12.73 -4.07
C CYS A 457 0.44 -11.51 -4.38
N VAL A 458 0.30 -10.44 -3.61
CA VAL A 458 1.12 -9.23 -3.73
C VAL A 458 1.61 -8.80 -2.36
N ALA A 459 2.85 -8.29 -2.28
CA ALA A 459 3.36 -7.64 -1.09
C ALA A 459 4.03 -6.31 -1.44
N PHE A 460 3.83 -5.31 -0.59
CA PHE A 460 4.34 -3.96 -0.79
C PHE A 460 4.61 -3.27 0.56
N PRO A 461 5.51 -2.26 0.61
CA PRO A 461 5.78 -1.54 1.84
C PRO A 461 4.63 -0.57 2.15
N ASN A 462 4.37 -0.33 3.43
CA ASN A 462 3.27 0.53 3.87
C ASN A 462 3.53 2.04 3.65
N VAL A 463 4.63 2.39 2.98
CA VAL A 463 5.03 3.77 2.65
C VAL A 463 4.43 4.30 1.34
N TYR A 464 3.72 3.44 0.61
CA TYR A 464 2.92 3.83 -0.54
C TYR A 464 1.45 3.95 -0.14
N GLN A 465 0.88 5.12 -0.43
CA GLN A 465 -0.57 5.23 -0.41
C GLN A 465 -1.14 4.39 -1.55
N HIS A 466 -2.24 3.71 -1.25
CA HIS A 466 -2.94 2.91 -2.24
C HIS A 466 -4.44 3.08 -2.11
N HIS A 467 -5.15 2.75 -3.18
CA HIS A 467 -6.60 2.63 -3.17
C HIS A 467 -7.07 1.51 -4.08
N VAL A 468 -8.29 1.05 -3.85
CA VAL A 468 -8.99 0.16 -4.78
C VAL A 468 -9.77 1.01 -5.77
N ASP A 469 -9.53 0.81 -7.07
CA ASP A 469 -10.26 1.48 -8.14
C ASP A 469 -11.73 1.05 -8.20
N ALA A 470 -12.58 1.85 -8.86
CA ALA A 470 -13.96 1.48 -9.14
C ALA A 470 -14.04 0.29 -10.12
N PHE A 471 -15.00 -0.62 -9.89
CA PHE A 471 -15.27 -1.73 -10.81
C PHE A 471 -16.74 -2.15 -10.72
N GLU A 472 -17.21 -2.91 -11.70
CA GLU A 472 -18.60 -3.35 -11.78
C GLU A 472 -18.72 -4.82 -12.21
N LEU A 473 -19.93 -5.35 -12.24
CA LEU A 473 -20.19 -6.69 -12.76
C LEU A 473 -19.84 -6.78 -14.25
N ALA A 474 -19.13 -7.85 -14.65
CA ALA A 474 -18.85 -8.11 -16.06
C ALA A 474 -20.10 -8.58 -16.83
N ASP A 475 -20.87 -9.49 -16.23
CA ASP A 475 -22.21 -9.88 -16.62
C ASP A 475 -23.19 -9.30 -15.58
N PRO A 476 -23.89 -8.18 -15.88
CA PRO A 476 -24.75 -7.50 -14.91
C PRO A 476 -25.99 -8.31 -14.51
N THR A 477 -26.23 -9.48 -15.14
CA THR A 477 -27.36 -10.36 -14.81
C THR A 477 -27.05 -11.38 -13.72
N LYS A 478 -25.80 -11.49 -13.30
CA LYS A 478 -25.33 -12.45 -12.29
C LYS A 478 -24.59 -11.73 -11.18
N PRO A 479 -24.62 -12.25 -9.94
CA PRO A 479 -23.76 -11.73 -8.89
C PRO A 479 -22.28 -11.93 -9.22
N GLY A 480 -21.42 -11.19 -8.54
CA GLY A 480 -19.97 -11.27 -8.65
C GLY A 480 -19.31 -10.94 -7.33
N TYR A 481 -18.06 -11.33 -7.17
CA TYR A 481 -17.33 -11.11 -5.92
C TYR A 481 -15.82 -11.01 -6.11
N ARG A 482 -15.18 -10.34 -5.16
CA ARG A 482 -13.72 -10.32 -4.96
C ARG A 482 -13.44 -10.60 -3.50
N LYS A 483 -12.74 -11.69 -3.21
CA LYS A 483 -12.46 -12.14 -1.84
C LYS A 483 -10.97 -12.08 -1.53
N ILE A 484 -10.62 -11.50 -0.38
CA ILE A 484 -9.22 -11.21 -0.03
C ILE A 484 -8.86 -11.66 1.39
N LEU A 485 -7.63 -12.16 1.54
CA LEU A 485 -6.94 -12.34 2.80
C LEU A 485 -5.77 -11.36 2.85
N CYS A 486 -5.73 -10.52 3.86
CA CYS A 486 -4.69 -9.52 4.06
C CYS A 486 -3.86 -9.85 5.31
N PHE A 487 -2.56 -9.58 5.20
CA PHE A 487 -1.60 -9.60 6.28
C PHE A 487 -0.96 -8.22 6.39
N PHE A 488 -1.16 -7.53 7.51
CA PHE A 488 -0.45 -6.30 7.82
C PHE A 488 0.67 -6.61 8.81
N VAL A 489 1.91 -6.54 8.33
CA VAL A 489 3.11 -6.90 9.08
C VAL A 489 3.55 -5.69 9.89
N VAL A 490 3.55 -5.84 11.20
CA VAL A 490 4.08 -4.86 12.14
C VAL A 490 5.61 -4.87 12.07
N ASN A 491 6.24 -3.73 12.32
CA ASN A 491 7.69 -3.56 12.36
C ASN A 491 8.34 -4.65 13.24
N PRO A 492 9.19 -5.55 12.69
CA PRO A 492 9.77 -6.65 13.44
C PRO A 492 10.79 -6.20 14.51
N PHE A 493 11.10 -4.91 14.60
CA PHE A 493 12.00 -4.32 15.58
C PHE A 493 11.27 -3.54 16.69
N VAL A 494 9.93 -3.47 16.63
CA VAL A 494 9.07 -2.85 17.65
C VAL A 494 8.06 -3.89 18.13
N HIS A 495 7.86 -3.99 19.45
CA HIS A 495 6.81 -4.84 20.01
C HIS A 495 5.63 -3.97 20.42
N ILE A 496 4.45 -4.25 19.86
CA ILE A 496 3.18 -3.64 20.28
C ILE A 496 2.32 -4.67 21.01
N LEU A 497 1.31 -4.24 21.78
CA LEU A 497 0.40 -5.17 22.45
C LEU A 497 -0.33 -6.04 21.42
N SER A 498 -0.21 -7.36 21.55
CA SER A 498 -0.81 -8.36 20.67
C SER A 498 -1.84 -9.23 21.39
N THR A 499 -2.41 -10.21 20.70
CA THR A 499 -3.27 -11.24 21.29
C THR A 499 -2.54 -12.19 22.26
N SER A 500 -1.20 -12.11 22.38
CA SER A 500 -0.45 -12.75 23.46
C SER A 500 -0.47 -11.96 24.77
N ASP A 501 -0.76 -10.66 24.68
CA ASP A 501 -0.79 -9.73 25.80
C ASP A 501 -2.23 -9.36 26.18
N VAL A 502 -3.14 -9.34 25.20
CA VAL A 502 -4.57 -9.04 25.38
C VAL A 502 -5.35 -10.37 25.32
N PRO A 503 -6.10 -10.77 26.38
CA PRO A 503 -6.99 -11.92 26.31
C PRO A 503 -8.16 -11.67 25.36
N PRO A 504 -8.87 -12.73 24.89
CA PRO A 504 -10.10 -12.57 24.13
C PRO A 504 -11.08 -11.62 24.84
N GLN A 505 -11.55 -10.62 24.11
CA GLN A 505 -12.41 -9.55 24.64
C GLN A 505 -13.90 -9.87 24.45
N GLN A 506 -14.22 -10.78 23.54
CA GLN A 506 -15.58 -11.12 23.13
C GLN A 506 -16.36 -11.73 24.31
N GLU A 507 -17.37 -11.00 24.80
CA GLU A 507 -18.20 -11.45 25.92
C GLU A 507 -18.80 -12.83 25.67
N HIS A 508 -19.45 -13.02 24.51
CA HIS A 508 -20.09 -14.28 24.15
C HIS A 508 -19.12 -15.47 24.12
N TRP A 509 -17.83 -15.29 23.79
CA TRP A 509 -16.85 -16.38 23.83
C TRP A 509 -16.63 -16.87 25.27
N ALA A 510 -16.54 -15.96 26.22
CA ALA A 510 -16.36 -16.31 27.62
C ALA A 510 -17.65 -16.91 28.21
N LEU A 511 -18.81 -16.33 27.89
CA LEU A 511 -20.10 -16.82 28.38
C LEU A 511 -20.42 -18.24 27.86
N ASP A 512 -20.09 -18.53 26.60
CA ASP A 512 -20.26 -19.88 26.02
C ASP A 512 -19.40 -20.93 26.74
N GLU A 513 -18.16 -20.59 27.12
CA GLU A 513 -17.31 -21.49 27.90
C GLU A 513 -17.79 -21.62 29.35
N LEU A 514 -18.23 -20.52 29.94
CA LEU A 514 -18.77 -20.50 31.29
C LEU A 514 -20.04 -21.37 31.37
N ALA A 515 -20.95 -21.29 30.41
CA ALA A 515 -22.17 -22.09 30.32
C ALA A 515 -21.92 -23.61 30.27
N LYS A 516 -20.73 -24.05 29.83
CA LYS A 516 -20.33 -25.46 29.84
C LYS A 516 -19.96 -25.97 31.25
N ALA A 517 -19.78 -25.08 32.22
CA ALA A 517 -19.43 -25.45 33.59
C ALA A 517 -20.60 -26.16 34.30
N PRO A 518 -20.46 -27.44 34.69
CA PRO A 518 -21.58 -28.22 35.26
C PRO A 518 -22.17 -27.66 36.56
N ILE A 519 -21.42 -26.79 37.25
CA ILE A 519 -21.87 -26.18 38.51
C ILE A 519 -22.89 -25.06 38.28
N LEU A 520 -22.83 -24.35 37.15
CA LEU A 520 -23.73 -23.24 36.86
C LEU A 520 -25.15 -23.72 36.58
N GLY A 521 -25.30 -24.84 35.88
CA GLY A 521 -26.61 -25.48 35.67
C GLY A 521 -27.30 -25.97 36.96
N LYS A 522 -26.65 -25.85 38.13
CA LYS A 522 -27.22 -26.17 39.45
C LYS A 522 -27.56 -24.93 40.27
N LEU A 523 -27.19 -23.73 39.81
CA LEU A 523 -27.47 -22.49 40.52
C LEU A 523 -28.93 -22.05 40.28
N PRO A 524 -29.59 -21.43 41.27
CA PRO A 524 -30.78 -20.62 41.03
C PRO A 524 -30.50 -19.52 40.01
N GLN A 525 -31.52 -19.09 39.27
CA GLN A 525 -31.38 -18.09 38.19
C GLN A 525 -30.69 -16.81 38.68
N GLU A 526 -31.01 -16.33 39.87
CA GLU A 526 -30.43 -15.10 40.41
C GLU A 526 -28.92 -15.21 40.67
N LEU A 527 -28.46 -16.39 41.11
CA LEU A 527 -27.02 -16.65 41.31
C LEU A 527 -26.31 -16.94 39.99
N TYR A 528 -27.01 -17.55 39.04
CA TYR A 528 -26.50 -17.73 37.69
C TYR A 528 -26.24 -16.36 37.04
N ASP A 529 -27.24 -15.47 37.05
CA ASP A 529 -27.16 -14.12 36.48
C ASP A 529 -26.05 -13.30 37.16
N ALA A 530 -25.95 -13.36 38.50
CA ALA A 530 -24.90 -12.65 39.23
C ALA A 530 -23.48 -13.16 38.90
N VAL A 531 -23.33 -14.46 38.60
CA VAL A 531 -22.04 -15.02 38.16
C VAL A 531 -21.71 -14.58 36.73
N LEU A 532 -22.70 -14.54 35.82
CA LEU A 532 -22.50 -14.02 34.47
C LEU A 532 -22.10 -12.55 34.51
N GLU A 533 -22.83 -11.71 35.26
CA GLU A 533 -22.52 -10.28 35.41
C GLU A 533 -21.10 -10.07 35.94
N TYR A 534 -20.68 -10.85 36.93
CA TYR A 534 -19.32 -10.80 37.45
C TYR A 534 -18.26 -11.26 36.43
N ALA A 535 -18.55 -12.28 35.63
CA ALA A 535 -17.64 -12.82 34.62
C ALA A 535 -17.53 -11.94 33.37
N SER A 536 -18.58 -11.16 33.06
CA SER A 536 -18.61 -10.19 31.96
C SER A 536 -17.77 -8.94 32.22
N VAL A 537 -17.36 -8.69 33.48
CA VAL A 537 -16.55 -7.50 33.81
C VAL A 537 -15.24 -7.50 33.02
N GLY A 538 -15.06 -6.48 32.19
CA GLY A 538 -13.86 -6.29 31.37
C GLY A 538 -13.89 -6.99 30.01
N LEU A 539 -14.98 -7.70 29.70
CA LEU A 539 -15.31 -8.18 28.36
C LEU A 539 -16.09 -7.09 27.61
N VAL A 540 -16.27 -7.31 26.31
CA VAL A 540 -16.91 -6.38 25.38
C VAL A 540 -18.05 -7.10 24.69
N SER A 541 -19.24 -6.52 24.75
CA SER A 541 -20.41 -7.05 24.03
C SER A 541 -20.26 -6.84 22.52
N ARG A 542 -21.10 -7.47 21.70
CA ARG A 542 -21.09 -7.26 20.24
C ARG A 542 -21.43 -5.80 19.91
N GLU A 543 -22.45 -5.27 20.56
CA GLU A 543 -22.93 -3.90 20.37
C GLU A 543 -21.85 -2.88 20.77
N GLU A 544 -21.18 -3.07 21.91
CA GLU A 544 -20.08 -2.20 22.33
C GLU A 544 -18.91 -2.22 21.33
N ALA A 545 -18.56 -3.40 20.82
CA ALA A 545 -17.50 -3.53 19.82
C ALA A 545 -17.85 -2.87 18.48
N GLU A 546 -19.13 -2.88 18.09
CA GLU A 546 -19.62 -2.18 16.90
C GLU A 546 -19.61 -0.66 17.10
N GLU A 547 -20.01 -0.17 18.27
CA GLU A 547 -19.90 1.25 18.61
C GLU A 547 -18.44 1.75 18.61
N ASP A 548 -17.51 0.95 19.14
CA ASP A 548 -16.08 1.26 19.08
C ASP A 548 -15.56 1.28 17.66
N ARG A 549 -15.96 0.30 16.84
CA ARG A 549 -15.61 0.24 15.42
C ARG A 549 -16.07 1.50 14.70
N ASP A 550 -17.31 1.94 14.92
CA ASP A 550 -17.85 3.14 14.28
C ASP A 550 -17.06 4.40 14.69
N LYS A 551 -16.73 4.54 15.98
CA LYS A 551 -15.88 5.64 16.49
C LYS A 551 -14.46 5.57 15.90
N LEU A 552 -13.86 4.40 15.83
CA LEU A 552 -12.55 4.18 15.22
C LEU A 552 -12.56 4.47 13.72
N MET A 553 -13.63 4.12 13.00
CA MET A 553 -13.76 4.42 11.57
C MET A 553 -13.93 5.93 11.33
N GLN A 554 -14.64 6.64 12.22
CA GLN A 554 -14.71 8.10 12.18
C GLN A 554 -13.35 8.74 12.43
N GLU A 555 -12.61 8.29 13.46
CA GLU A 555 -11.23 8.75 13.73
C GLU A 555 -10.34 8.51 12.51
N ARG A 556 -10.38 7.31 11.92
CA ARG A 556 -9.56 6.95 10.77
C ARG A 556 -9.92 7.73 9.51
N SER A 557 -11.20 8.04 9.32
CA SER A 557 -11.64 8.88 8.20
C SER A 557 -11.05 10.29 8.31
N GLN A 558 -11.05 10.87 9.52
CA GLN A 558 -10.40 12.16 9.77
C GLN A 558 -8.87 12.06 9.61
N PHE A 559 -8.26 11.01 10.16
CA PHE A 559 -6.83 10.75 10.00
C PHE A 559 -6.43 10.64 8.53
N VAL A 560 -7.23 9.99 7.68
CA VAL A 560 -6.92 9.87 6.24
C VAL A 560 -6.88 11.26 5.60
N VAL A 561 -7.80 12.16 5.95
CA VAL A 561 -7.78 13.54 5.47
C VAL A 561 -6.50 14.24 5.94
N ASP A 562 -6.22 14.22 7.25
CA ASP A 562 -5.06 14.89 7.84
C ASP A 562 -3.74 14.33 7.29
N HIS A 563 -3.64 13.01 7.08
CA HIS A 563 -2.46 12.35 6.53
C HIS A 563 -2.23 12.66 5.06
N ASN A 564 -3.31 12.76 4.28
CA ASN A 564 -3.22 13.25 2.92
C ASN A 564 -2.67 14.67 2.90
N GLU A 565 -3.31 15.61 3.61
CA GLU A 565 -2.90 17.02 3.64
C GLU A 565 -1.44 17.22 4.12
N GLN A 566 -1.00 16.46 5.12
CA GLN A 566 0.28 16.69 5.80
C GLN A 566 1.48 15.94 5.18
N VAL A 567 1.23 14.86 4.41
CA VAL A 567 2.32 14.02 3.88
C VAL A 567 2.26 13.88 2.36
N PHE A 568 1.09 13.61 1.79
CA PHE A 568 0.96 13.28 0.37
C PHE A 568 0.49 14.46 -0.49
N GLU A 569 -0.19 15.43 0.10
CA GLU A 569 -0.81 16.57 -0.59
C GLU A 569 -0.22 17.90 -0.14
N VAL A 570 1.01 17.86 0.38
CA VAL A 570 1.82 19.05 0.65
C VAL A 570 1.94 19.87 -0.64
N GLU A 571 1.61 21.15 -0.55
CA GLU A 571 1.50 22.04 -1.69
C GLU A 571 2.87 22.38 -2.29
N PHE A 572 2.99 22.27 -3.62
CA PHE A 572 4.21 22.66 -4.32
C PHE A 572 4.33 24.19 -4.44
N ASN A 573 5.15 24.78 -3.57
CA ASN A 573 5.39 26.22 -3.53
C ASN A 573 6.63 26.62 -4.36
N MET A 574 6.42 27.37 -5.45
CA MET A 574 7.48 28.01 -6.26
C MET A 574 7.54 29.52 -5.96
N CYS A 575 7.98 29.91 -4.76
CA CYS A 575 7.98 31.32 -4.30
C CYS A 575 9.33 32.01 -4.52
N GLU A 576 9.32 33.36 -4.53
CA GLU A 576 10.56 34.15 -4.52
C GLU A 576 11.34 33.88 -3.22
N HIS A 577 12.60 33.48 -3.32
CA HIS A 577 13.52 33.37 -2.19
C HIS A 577 14.56 34.50 -2.20
#